data_AF-A0AAV9CT19-F1
#
_entry.id   AF-A0AAV9CT19-F1
#
_cell.length_a   1.000
_cell.length_b   1.000
_cell.length_c   1.000
_cell.angle_alpha   90.00
_cell.angle_beta   90.00
_cell.angle_gamma   90.00
#
_symmetry.space_group_name_H-M   'P 1'
#
loop_
_entity.id
_entity.type
_entity.pdbx_description
1 polymer ?
#
loop_
_entity_poly.entity_id
_entity_poly.type
_entity_poly.pdbx_seq_one_letter_code
_entity_poly.pdbx_strand_id
1 'polypeptide(L)'
;MRNAKEVKKEEYYEFYKKTFNEFLDPVGYTHFTTEGEVEFRSVLYIPGMAPLNNEDIVNPKTKNIRLYVKRVFISDDFDGELFPRYLSFVKGVVDSNDLPLNVSREILQESRIVRIMRKRLVRKTFDMIQDISESENKEDYKKFWENFGKLIKLGCIEDSGNHKRLTPLLRFHSSKSEEEMISLDDYVENMPENQKAIYYLATDSLKSAKTAPFLEKLVQKDIEVLYLVEPIDEVAIQNLQTYKEKKFVDISKEDLELGDEDEVKEREDKQEFNLLCDWIKQQLGDKVAKVQVSKRLSSSPCVLVSGKFGWSANMERLMKAQTLGDTSSLEFMRGRRILEINPDHPIIKDLNAACKNEPGSSEAKRAVDLLYDTALISSGFTPDSPAELGNKIYEMMAIALGGRWGRSESEEGGVAGEAESGASIEVGEFSEAEVVEPSEVRMESDPWKD
;
A
#
# COMPACT_ATOMS: atom_id res chain seq x y z
N MET A 1 14.89 37.04 -16.63
CA MET A 1 14.77 38.27 -17.46
C MET A 1 15.49 38.18 -18.80
N ARG A 2 16.69 37.57 -18.86
CA ARG A 2 17.32 37.14 -20.12
C ARG A 2 16.43 36.16 -20.86
N ASN A 3 16.65 36.00 -22.18
CA ASN A 3 15.98 34.96 -22.95
C ASN A 3 16.43 33.57 -22.46
N ALA A 4 15.51 32.63 -22.30
CA ALA A 4 15.82 31.30 -21.78
C ALA A 4 16.90 30.57 -22.60
N LYS A 5 16.96 30.81 -23.92
CA LYS A 5 17.94 30.21 -24.84
C LYS A 5 19.36 30.76 -24.68
N GLU A 6 19.51 31.90 -24.04
CA GLU A 6 20.80 32.59 -23.86
C GLU A 6 21.43 32.33 -22.49
N VAL A 7 20.73 31.62 -21.61
CA VAL A 7 21.18 31.32 -20.24
C VAL A 7 21.70 29.89 -20.22
N LYS A 8 22.95 29.71 -19.77
CA LYS A 8 23.55 28.38 -19.64
C LYS A 8 22.98 27.65 -18.42
N LYS A 9 23.04 26.32 -18.46
CA LYS A 9 22.56 25.45 -17.38
C LYS A 9 23.20 25.79 -16.03
N GLU A 10 24.50 26.03 -16.03
CA GLU A 10 25.29 26.34 -14.84
C GLU A 10 24.83 27.64 -14.18
N GLU A 11 24.40 28.63 -14.98
CA GLU A 11 23.90 29.91 -14.46
C GLU A 11 22.57 29.75 -13.71
N TYR A 12 21.69 28.82 -14.16
CA TYR A 12 20.48 28.48 -13.40
C TYR A 12 20.81 27.77 -12.09
N TYR A 13 21.83 26.90 -12.10
CA TYR A 13 22.21 26.13 -10.92
C TYR A 13 22.84 27.03 -9.85
N GLU A 14 23.74 27.93 -10.26
CA GLU A 14 24.29 28.96 -9.38
C GLU A 14 23.20 29.89 -8.84
N PHE A 15 22.25 30.30 -9.70
CA PHE A 15 21.12 31.12 -9.28
C PHE A 15 20.26 30.39 -8.24
N TYR A 16 19.92 29.12 -8.46
CA TYR A 16 19.17 28.28 -7.52
C TYR A 16 19.87 28.20 -6.17
N LYS A 17 21.15 27.77 -6.16
CA LYS A 17 21.96 27.61 -4.94
C LYS A 17 22.05 28.90 -4.14
N LYS A 18 22.36 30.03 -4.80
CA LYS A 18 22.49 31.34 -4.15
C LYS A 18 21.15 31.90 -3.68
N THR A 19 20.08 31.71 -4.43
CA THR A 19 18.78 32.28 -4.11
C THR A 19 18.13 31.54 -2.94
N PHE A 20 18.18 30.21 -2.95
CA PHE A 20 17.46 29.36 -2.00
C PHE A 20 18.34 28.76 -0.90
N ASN A 21 19.61 29.17 -0.82
CA ASN A 21 20.61 28.64 0.11
C ASN A 21 20.76 27.12 0.02
N GLU A 22 20.84 26.63 -1.22
CA GLU A 22 20.90 25.21 -1.54
C GLU A 22 22.33 24.78 -1.84
N PHE A 23 22.69 23.57 -1.40
CA PHE A 23 24.03 23.02 -1.60
C PHE A 23 24.12 22.11 -2.83
N LEU A 24 23.05 21.37 -3.11
CA LEU A 24 22.96 20.46 -4.26
C LEU A 24 22.42 21.17 -5.48
N ASP A 25 22.75 20.64 -6.66
CA ASP A 25 22.10 21.07 -7.90
C ASP A 25 20.63 20.61 -7.91
N PRO A 26 19.74 21.35 -8.59
CA PRO A 26 18.35 20.92 -8.75
C PRO A 26 18.30 19.69 -9.68
N VAL A 27 17.30 18.83 -9.51
CA VAL A 27 17.03 17.71 -10.45
C VAL A 27 16.67 18.27 -11.81
N GLY A 28 15.87 19.33 -11.85
CA GLY A 28 15.47 19.99 -13.07
C GLY A 28 14.98 21.41 -12.83
N TYR A 29 14.87 22.17 -13.91
CA TYR A 29 14.36 23.53 -13.88
C TYR A 29 13.55 23.82 -15.14
N THR A 30 12.64 24.79 -15.05
CA THR A 30 11.93 25.35 -16.20
C THR A 30 11.93 26.86 -16.13
N HIS A 31 12.26 27.52 -17.25
CA HIS A 31 12.21 28.98 -17.38
C HIS A 31 11.22 29.33 -18.48
N PHE A 32 10.17 30.07 -18.12
CA PHE A 32 9.12 30.44 -19.05
C PHE A 32 8.63 31.86 -18.82
N THR A 33 8.09 32.43 -19.90
CA THR A 33 7.31 33.66 -19.89
C THR A 33 5.88 33.30 -20.27
N THR A 34 4.92 33.89 -19.58
CA THR A 34 3.51 33.75 -19.93
C THR A 34 2.99 35.10 -20.41
N GLU A 35 2.19 35.05 -21.47
CA GLU A 35 1.61 36.22 -22.15
C GLU A 35 0.06 36.16 -22.07
N GLY A 36 -0.61 37.22 -22.52
CA GLY A 36 -2.07 37.30 -22.60
C GLY A 36 -2.73 37.81 -21.33
N GLU A 37 -3.72 37.08 -20.80
CA GLU A 37 -4.55 37.55 -19.67
C GLU A 37 -3.76 37.90 -18.39
N VAL A 38 -2.65 37.20 -18.15
CA VAL A 38 -1.72 37.51 -17.06
C VAL A 38 -0.30 37.37 -17.57
N GLU A 39 0.49 38.43 -17.48
CA GLU A 39 1.88 38.47 -17.89
C GLU A 39 2.83 38.33 -16.70
N PHE A 40 3.64 37.27 -16.74
CA PHE A 40 4.72 37.07 -15.79
C PHE A 40 5.82 36.19 -16.36
N ARG A 41 7.01 36.31 -15.75
CA ARG A 41 8.17 35.47 -16.03
C ARG A 41 8.46 34.64 -14.81
N SER A 42 8.84 33.38 -15.00
CA SER A 42 9.18 32.52 -13.89
C SER A 42 10.32 31.56 -14.22
N VAL A 43 11.11 31.26 -13.19
CA VAL A 43 11.98 30.09 -13.18
C VAL A 43 11.59 29.24 -11.98
N LEU A 44 11.29 27.98 -12.23
CA LEU A 44 10.95 26.97 -11.24
C LEU A 44 12.02 25.88 -11.22
N TYR A 45 12.19 25.26 -10.06
CA TYR A 45 13.20 24.25 -9.77
C TYR A 45 12.60 23.10 -8.97
N ILE A 46 13.06 21.88 -9.27
CA ILE A 46 12.88 20.72 -8.40
C ILE A 46 14.18 20.55 -7.59
N PRO A 47 14.13 20.62 -6.26
CA PRO A 47 15.32 20.42 -5.44
C PRO A 47 15.97 19.06 -5.66
N GLY A 48 17.30 18.99 -5.58
CA GLY A 48 18.07 17.74 -5.69
C GLY A 48 17.83 16.74 -4.56
N MET A 49 17.27 17.22 -3.44
CA MET A 49 16.96 16.42 -2.26
C MET A 49 15.78 17.06 -1.51
N ALA A 50 14.95 16.25 -0.87
CA ALA A 50 13.93 16.73 0.04
C ALA A 50 14.57 17.43 1.26
N PRO A 51 13.89 18.40 1.90
CA PRO A 51 14.38 19.01 3.13
C PRO A 51 14.66 17.95 4.20
N LEU A 52 15.83 18.05 4.85
CA LEU A 52 16.24 17.12 5.92
C LEU A 52 15.32 17.19 7.16
N ASN A 53 14.62 18.31 7.34
CA ASN A 53 13.73 18.52 8.47
C ASN A 53 12.29 18.17 8.07
N ASN A 54 11.70 17.17 8.75
CA ASN A 54 10.29 16.78 8.57
C ASN A 54 9.30 17.92 8.83
N GLU A 55 9.70 18.98 9.55
CA GLU A 55 8.89 20.17 9.77
C GLU A 55 8.46 20.84 8.46
N ASP A 56 9.29 20.84 7.41
CA ASP A 56 8.94 21.45 6.11
C ASP A 56 7.93 20.61 5.29
N ILE A 57 7.78 19.32 5.60
CA ILE A 57 6.80 18.41 4.97
C ILE A 57 5.42 18.55 5.66
N VAL A 58 5.42 18.85 6.95
CA VAL A 58 4.22 18.99 7.78
C VAL A 58 3.72 20.45 7.82
N ASN A 59 4.62 21.43 7.75
CA ASN A 59 4.29 22.84 7.80
C ASN A 59 3.74 23.32 6.45
N PRO A 60 2.48 23.79 6.38
CA PRO A 60 1.91 24.34 5.15
C PRO A 60 2.62 25.62 4.68
N LYS A 61 3.35 26.31 5.57
CA LYS A 61 4.04 27.57 5.27
C LYS A 61 5.42 27.33 4.67
N THR A 62 5.47 27.08 3.37
CA THR A 62 6.73 26.94 2.64
C THR A 62 7.17 28.25 1.99
N LYS A 63 8.41 28.70 2.26
CA LYS A 63 9.03 29.89 1.64
C LYS A 63 9.76 29.58 0.33
N ASN A 64 9.15 28.74 -0.50
CA ASN A 64 9.83 28.16 -1.66
C ASN A 64 9.67 29.01 -2.93
N ILE A 65 8.66 29.89 -2.98
CA ILE A 65 8.42 30.77 -4.13
C ILE A 65 8.59 32.22 -3.74
N ARG A 66 9.46 32.95 -4.45
CA ARG A 66 9.64 34.40 -4.29
C ARG A 66 8.84 35.15 -5.35
N LEU A 67 7.88 35.98 -4.92
CA LEU A 67 7.11 36.85 -5.81
C LEU A 67 7.77 38.22 -5.92
N TYR A 68 7.92 38.64 -7.16
CA TYR A 68 8.35 39.96 -7.56
C TYR A 68 7.24 40.61 -8.37
N VAL A 69 7.11 41.92 -8.23
CA VAL A 69 6.24 42.74 -9.06
C VAL A 69 7.09 43.83 -9.67
N LYS A 70 7.16 43.86 -11.00
CA LYS A 70 8.03 44.79 -11.74
C LYS A 70 9.46 44.78 -11.18
N ARG A 71 9.98 43.58 -10.88
CA ARG A 71 11.33 43.32 -10.32
C ARG A 71 11.55 43.79 -8.88
N VAL A 72 10.50 44.24 -8.18
CA VAL A 72 10.55 44.55 -6.75
C VAL A 72 10.10 43.32 -5.97
N PHE A 73 10.91 42.87 -5.02
CA PHE A 73 10.55 41.75 -4.15
C PHE A 73 9.34 42.15 -3.30
N ILE A 74 8.30 41.32 -3.32
CA ILE A 74 7.08 41.54 -2.55
C ILE A 74 7.07 40.65 -1.31
N SER A 75 7.11 39.33 -1.52
CA SER A 75 7.10 38.35 -0.45
C SER A 75 7.55 36.98 -0.96
N ASP A 76 7.89 36.10 -0.04
CA ASP A 76 8.14 34.68 -0.25
C ASP A 76 7.22 33.79 0.60
N ASP A 77 6.28 34.41 1.33
CA ASP A 77 5.46 33.74 2.32
C ASP A 77 4.01 33.74 1.81
N PHE A 78 3.74 32.70 1.04
CA PHE A 78 2.44 32.39 0.44
C PHE A 78 1.96 31.09 1.09
N ASP A 79 0.89 31.17 1.88
CA ASP A 79 0.25 30.03 2.55
C ASP A 79 -0.58 29.22 1.54
N GLY A 80 0.10 28.67 0.53
CA GLY A 80 -0.50 27.83 -0.51
C GLY A 80 -1.27 28.58 -1.61
N GLU A 81 -1.14 29.91 -1.74
CA GLU A 81 -1.85 30.66 -2.80
C GLU A 81 -1.27 30.40 -4.19
N LEU A 82 0.06 30.25 -4.31
CA LEU A 82 0.75 30.06 -5.60
C LEU A 82 0.92 28.60 -5.99
N PHE A 83 1.09 27.71 -5.01
CA PHE A 83 1.22 26.27 -5.22
C PHE A 83 0.34 25.51 -4.23
N PRO A 84 -0.28 24.40 -4.65
CA PRO A 84 -0.90 23.49 -3.73
C PRO A 84 0.15 22.81 -2.84
N ARG A 85 -0.28 22.33 -1.67
CA ARG A 85 0.60 21.68 -0.69
C ARG A 85 1.39 20.51 -1.28
N TYR A 86 0.77 19.72 -2.15
CA TYR A 86 1.44 18.58 -2.79
C TYR A 86 2.54 18.98 -3.81
N LEU A 87 2.70 20.27 -4.11
CA LEU A 87 3.83 20.82 -4.89
C LEU A 87 4.64 21.84 -4.07
N SER A 88 4.51 21.84 -2.74
CA SER A 88 5.19 22.80 -1.88
C SER A 88 6.71 22.73 -1.98
N PHE A 89 7.27 21.58 -2.39
CA PHE A 89 8.70 21.38 -2.60
C PHE A 89 9.29 22.19 -3.77
N VAL A 90 8.46 22.69 -4.69
CA VAL A 90 8.93 23.45 -5.86
C VAL A 90 9.48 24.79 -5.42
N LYS A 91 10.73 25.07 -5.80
CA LYS A 91 11.37 26.37 -5.53
C LYS A 91 11.36 27.24 -6.77
N GLY A 92 11.27 28.55 -6.62
CA GLY A 92 11.23 29.41 -7.79
C GLY A 92 11.03 30.89 -7.55
N VAL A 93 11.13 31.63 -8.64
CA VAL A 93 10.91 33.06 -8.68
C VAL A 93 9.82 33.35 -9.70
N VAL A 94 8.90 34.26 -9.36
CA VAL A 94 7.82 34.72 -10.23
C VAL A 94 7.89 36.24 -10.28
N ASP A 95 8.05 36.83 -11.46
CA ASP A 95 8.05 38.29 -11.66
C ASP A 95 6.83 38.68 -12.51
N SER A 96 5.84 39.31 -11.88
CA SER A 96 4.59 39.72 -12.50
C SER A 96 4.61 41.20 -12.89
N ASN A 97 4.08 41.51 -14.07
CA ASN A 97 3.88 42.91 -14.50
C ASN A 97 2.49 43.46 -14.12
N ASP A 98 1.53 42.57 -13.87
CA ASP A 98 0.10 42.90 -13.75
C ASP A 98 -0.40 43.00 -12.31
N LEU A 99 0.36 42.49 -11.34
CA LEU A 99 0.05 42.71 -9.94
C LEU A 99 0.41 44.14 -9.50
N PRO A 100 -0.37 44.75 -8.60
CA PRO A 100 -0.02 46.04 -8.02
C PRO A 100 1.13 45.89 -7.01
N LEU A 101 1.97 46.93 -6.86
CA LEU A 101 3.10 46.90 -5.92
C LEU A 101 2.66 46.87 -4.45
N ASN A 102 1.50 47.46 -4.13
CA ASN A 102 0.94 47.55 -2.78
C ASN A 102 0.04 46.36 -2.43
N VAL A 103 0.37 45.17 -2.91
CA VAL A 103 -0.47 43.98 -2.69
C VAL A 103 -0.26 43.42 -1.27
N SER A 104 -1.33 43.37 -0.47
CA SER A 104 -1.34 42.66 0.81
C SER A 104 -1.60 41.16 0.59
N ARG A 105 -1.36 40.33 1.60
CA ARG A 105 -1.66 38.89 1.55
C ARG A 105 -3.14 38.60 1.31
N GLU A 106 -4.01 39.37 1.95
CA GLU A 106 -5.46 39.28 1.77
C GLU A 106 -5.86 39.55 0.31
N ILE A 107 -5.28 40.59 -0.30
CA ILE A 107 -5.54 40.94 -1.71
C ILE A 107 -5.02 39.82 -2.65
N LEU A 108 -3.91 39.17 -2.31
CA LEU A 108 -3.38 38.06 -3.11
C LEU A 108 -4.30 36.83 -3.09
N GLN A 109 -4.90 36.50 -1.94
CA GLN A 109 -5.79 35.35 -1.79
C GLN A 109 -7.07 35.47 -2.64
N GLU A 110 -7.62 36.68 -2.74
CA GLU A 110 -8.84 36.95 -3.52
C GLU A 110 -8.55 37.26 -5.00
N SER A 111 -7.29 37.46 -5.37
CA SER A 111 -6.91 37.90 -6.71
C SER A 111 -7.14 36.83 -7.79
N ARG A 112 -7.97 37.19 -8.79
CA ARG A 112 -8.14 36.40 -10.01
C ARG A 112 -6.80 36.18 -10.74
N ILE A 113 -5.92 37.18 -10.74
CA ILE A 113 -4.60 37.12 -11.37
C ILE A 113 -3.76 36.01 -10.72
N VAL A 114 -3.75 35.94 -9.39
CA VAL A 114 -3.01 34.91 -8.63
C VAL A 114 -3.55 33.52 -8.93
N ARG A 115 -4.87 33.34 -9.04
CA ARG A 115 -5.49 32.04 -9.41
C ARG A 115 -5.06 31.57 -10.80
N ILE A 116 -5.02 32.47 -11.78
CA ILE A 116 -4.56 32.14 -13.15
C ILE A 116 -3.08 31.81 -13.15
N MET A 117 -2.28 32.60 -12.43
CA MET A 117 -0.84 32.39 -12.26
C MET A 117 -0.54 31.04 -11.60
N ARG A 118 -1.23 30.68 -10.51
CA ARG A 118 -1.16 29.34 -9.88
C ARG A 118 -1.41 28.23 -10.89
N LYS A 119 -2.49 28.30 -11.68
CA LYS A 119 -2.79 27.28 -12.69
C LYS A 119 -1.67 27.13 -13.73
N ARG A 120 -1.08 28.24 -14.17
CA ARG A 120 0.04 28.25 -15.13
C ARG A 120 1.33 27.68 -14.50
N LEU A 121 1.64 28.05 -13.27
CA LEU A 121 2.79 27.54 -12.50
C LEU A 121 2.69 26.03 -12.30
N VAL A 122 1.56 25.56 -11.75
CA VAL A 122 1.29 24.12 -11.53
C VAL A 122 1.40 23.32 -12.82
N ARG A 123 0.82 23.83 -13.93
CA ARG A 123 0.95 23.18 -15.24
C ARG A 123 2.40 23.05 -15.69
N LYS A 124 3.19 24.12 -15.55
CA LYS A 124 4.61 24.11 -15.94
C LYS A 124 5.46 23.22 -15.05
N THR A 125 5.11 23.08 -13.78
CA THR A 125 5.72 22.08 -12.90
C THR A 125 5.43 20.67 -13.37
N PHE A 126 4.19 20.34 -13.72
CA PHE A 126 3.88 19.01 -14.26
C PHE A 126 4.58 18.72 -15.57
N ASP A 127 4.61 19.69 -16.50
CA ASP A 127 5.34 19.57 -17.76
C ASP A 127 6.84 19.28 -17.47
N MET A 128 7.46 20.00 -16.53
CA MET A 128 8.85 19.77 -16.11
C MET A 128 9.09 18.38 -15.50
N ILE A 129 8.19 17.89 -14.63
CA ILE A 129 8.32 16.55 -14.03
C ILE A 129 8.17 15.47 -15.11
N GLN A 130 7.24 15.66 -16.06
CA GLN A 130 7.05 14.76 -17.18
C GLN A 130 8.31 14.70 -18.06
N ASP A 131 8.89 15.85 -18.41
CA ASP A 131 10.13 15.93 -19.20
C ASP A 131 11.29 15.19 -18.52
N ILE A 132 11.41 15.27 -17.19
CA ILE A 132 12.41 14.51 -16.41
C ILE A 132 12.12 13.00 -16.52
N SER A 133 10.84 12.61 -16.45
CA SER A 133 10.41 11.21 -16.52
C SER A 133 10.67 10.55 -17.87
N GLU A 134 10.58 11.33 -18.95
CA GLU A 134 10.79 10.89 -20.33
C GLU A 134 12.24 11.01 -20.78
N SER A 135 13.11 11.61 -19.95
CA SER A 135 14.52 11.78 -20.28
C SER A 135 15.28 10.45 -20.29
N GLU A 136 16.36 10.39 -21.09
CA GLU A 136 17.25 9.21 -21.11
C GLU A 136 17.93 8.96 -19.75
N ASN A 137 18.02 9.98 -18.89
CA ASN A 137 18.62 9.87 -17.56
C ASN A 137 17.60 9.38 -16.52
N LYS A 138 17.38 8.07 -16.48
CA LYS A 138 16.47 7.42 -15.51
C LYS A 138 16.78 7.73 -14.04
N GLU A 139 18.05 8.03 -13.71
CA GLU A 139 18.47 8.37 -12.35
C GLU A 139 17.87 9.68 -11.83
N ASP A 140 17.62 10.66 -12.71
CA ASP A 140 17.03 11.94 -12.27
C ASP A 140 15.57 11.76 -11.86
N TYR A 141 14.80 10.96 -12.61
CA TYR A 141 13.42 10.66 -12.22
C TYR A 141 13.36 9.77 -10.97
N LYS A 142 14.27 8.80 -10.86
CA LYS A 142 14.39 7.98 -9.65
C LYS A 142 14.64 8.85 -8.41
N LYS A 143 15.62 9.76 -8.46
CA LYS A 143 15.87 10.72 -7.38
C LYS A 143 14.65 11.59 -7.08
N PHE A 144 13.96 12.10 -8.10
CA PHE A 144 12.72 12.85 -7.91
C PHE A 144 11.67 12.01 -7.18
N TRP A 145 11.45 10.78 -7.61
CA TRP A 145 10.43 9.90 -7.04
C TRP A 145 10.73 9.51 -5.59
N GLU A 146 11.97 9.16 -5.28
CA GLU A 146 12.41 8.83 -3.91
C GLU A 146 12.19 9.99 -2.93
N ASN A 147 12.40 11.23 -3.39
CA ASN A 147 12.26 12.42 -2.55
C ASN A 147 10.82 12.96 -2.48
N PHE A 148 10.07 12.91 -3.59
CA PHE A 148 8.81 13.65 -3.74
C PHE A 148 7.62 12.81 -4.19
N GLY A 149 7.78 11.50 -4.43
CA GLY A 149 6.72 10.61 -4.90
C GLY A 149 5.50 10.57 -3.97
N LYS A 150 5.71 10.64 -2.64
CA LYS A 150 4.64 10.74 -1.64
C LYS A 150 3.79 12.00 -1.82
N LEU A 151 4.40 13.13 -2.20
CA LEU A 151 3.68 14.36 -2.48
C LEU A 151 2.89 14.25 -3.80
N ILE A 152 3.43 13.58 -4.82
CA ILE A 152 2.64 13.29 -6.04
C ILE A 152 1.41 12.41 -5.73
N LYS A 153 1.56 11.41 -4.87
CA LYS A 153 0.45 10.58 -4.39
C LYS A 153 -0.57 11.40 -3.59
N LEU A 154 -0.12 12.34 -2.76
CA LEU A 154 -1.01 13.30 -2.08
C LEU A 154 -1.81 14.15 -3.09
N GLY A 155 -1.16 14.58 -4.18
CA GLY A 155 -1.85 15.28 -5.26
C GLY A 155 -2.98 14.47 -5.89
N CYS A 156 -2.83 13.14 -5.99
CA CYS A 156 -3.89 12.24 -6.48
C CYS A 156 -5.09 12.12 -5.53
N ILE A 157 -4.94 12.55 -4.27
CA ILE A 157 -6.02 12.57 -3.28
C ILE A 157 -6.69 13.95 -3.27
N GLU A 158 -5.89 15.02 -3.33
CA GLU A 158 -6.37 16.40 -3.11
C GLU A 158 -6.82 17.12 -4.40
N ASP A 159 -6.28 16.77 -5.58
CA ASP A 159 -6.47 17.54 -6.82
C ASP A 159 -7.03 16.73 -7.99
N SER A 160 -8.33 16.44 -7.90
CA SER A 160 -9.11 15.81 -8.97
C SER A 160 -9.02 16.51 -10.32
N GLY A 161 -8.81 17.83 -10.34
CA GLY A 161 -8.68 18.62 -11.56
C GLY A 161 -7.40 18.31 -12.34
N ASN A 162 -6.37 17.79 -11.67
CA ASN A 162 -5.07 17.48 -12.24
C ASN A 162 -4.74 15.98 -12.31
N HIS A 163 -5.68 15.08 -12.04
CA HIS A 163 -5.46 13.63 -12.13
C HIS A 163 -4.82 13.19 -13.45
N LYS A 164 -5.28 13.74 -14.59
CA LYS A 164 -4.70 13.43 -15.92
C LYS A 164 -3.19 13.74 -16.04
N ARG A 165 -2.65 14.62 -15.20
CA ARG A 165 -1.22 15.00 -15.17
C ARG A 165 -0.47 14.30 -14.05
N LEU A 166 -1.14 13.98 -12.95
CA LEU A 166 -0.56 13.30 -11.80
C LEU A 166 -0.39 11.80 -12.03
N THR A 167 -1.40 11.14 -12.60
CA THR A 167 -1.42 9.68 -12.75
C THR A 167 -0.25 9.13 -13.57
N PRO A 168 0.16 9.71 -14.73
CA PRO A 168 1.33 9.23 -15.49
C PRO A 168 2.66 9.28 -14.71
N LEU A 169 2.75 10.12 -13.69
CA LEU A 169 3.95 10.30 -12.87
C LEU A 169 4.11 9.21 -11.81
N LEU A 170 3.08 8.41 -11.56
CA LEU A 170 3.14 7.37 -10.53
C LEU A 170 4.14 6.27 -10.90
N ARG A 171 4.84 5.74 -9.90
CA ARG A 171 5.70 4.57 -10.01
C ARG A 171 5.39 3.57 -8.90
N PHE A 172 5.40 2.29 -9.26
CA PHE A 172 5.14 1.19 -8.33
C PHE A 172 6.02 -0.01 -8.66
N HIS A 173 6.34 -0.84 -7.67
CA HIS A 173 6.81 -2.19 -7.95
C HIS A 173 5.66 -3.02 -8.53
N SER A 174 5.98 -4.12 -9.21
CA SER A 174 4.98 -5.03 -9.74
C SER A 174 5.41 -6.49 -9.64
N SER A 175 4.48 -7.41 -9.92
CA SER A 175 4.77 -8.84 -9.98
C SER A 175 5.75 -9.23 -11.10
N LYS A 176 5.97 -8.38 -12.10
CA LYS A 176 6.97 -8.58 -13.16
C LYS A 176 8.24 -7.74 -12.96
N SER A 177 8.20 -6.73 -12.10
CA SER A 177 9.34 -5.85 -11.77
C SER A 177 9.42 -5.60 -10.27
N GLU A 178 10.12 -6.49 -9.59
CA GLU A 178 10.19 -6.48 -8.13
C GLU A 178 11.31 -5.58 -7.56
N GLU A 179 12.37 -5.34 -8.32
CA GLU A 179 13.54 -4.56 -7.89
C GLU A 179 13.43 -3.10 -8.33
N GLU A 180 12.88 -2.86 -9.52
CA GLU A 180 12.68 -1.55 -10.09
C GLU A 180 11.19 -1.19 -10.12
N MET A 181 10.88 0.09 -9.91
CA MET A 181 9.51 0.57 -10.06
C MET A 181 9.21 0.89 -11.52
N ILE A 182 8.02 0.53 -11.97
CA ILE A 182 7.52 0.78 -13.32
C ILE A 182 6.51 1.92 -13.32
N SER A 183 6.33 2.55 -14.49
CA SER A 183 5.24 3.48 -14.74
C SER A 183 3.93 2.76 -15.03
N LEU A 184 2.82 3.49 -15.00
CA LEU A 184 1.55 2.97 -15.48
C LEU A 184 1.51 2.79 -17.00
N ASP A 185 2.40 3.47 -17.74
CA ASP A 185 2.55 3.24 -19.18
C ASP A 185 3.20 1.89 -19.45
N ASP A 186 4.29 1.59 -18.75
CA ASP A 186 4.96 0.28 -18.82
C ASP A 186 3.98 -0.84 -18.49
N TYR A 187 3.17 -0.67 -17.43
CA TYR A 187 2.12 -1.64 -17.08
C TYR A 187 1.13 -1.85 -18.23
N VAL A 188 0.62 -0.76 -18.82
CA VAL A 188 -0.37 -0.83 -19.91
C VAL A 188 0.21 -1.46 -21.17
N GLU A 189 1.49 -1.23 -21.47
CA GLU A 189 2.20 -1.87 -22.58
C GLU A 189 2.40 -3.37 -22.36
N ASN A 190 2.57 -3.80 -21.12
CA ASN A 190 2.68 -5.21 -20.73
C ASN A 190 1.34 -5.94 -20.58
N MET A 191 0.20 -5.25 -20.72
CA MET A 191 -1.12 -5.86 -20.57
C MET A 191 -1.40 -6.87 -21.70
N PRO A 192 -1.82 -8.10 -21.39
CA PRO A 192 -2.41 -9.02 -22.35
C PRO A 192 -3.65 -8.41 -23.04
N GLU A 193 -3.93 -8.82 -24.28
CA GLU A 193 -5.00 -8.25 -25.12
C GLU A 193 -6.39 -8.28 -24.47
N ASN A 194 -6.67 -9.33 -23.69
CA ASN A 194 -7.94 -9.55 -23.01
C ASN A 194 -8.02 -8.86 -21.64
N GLN A 195 -6.95 -8.24 -21.14
CA GLN A 195 -6.93 -7.57 -19.86
C GLN A 195 -7.67 -6.22 -19.92
N LYS A 196 -8.71 -6.07 -19.07
CA LYS A 196 -9.60 -4.89 -19.07
C LYS A 196 -9.33 -3.88 -17.95
N ALA A 197 -8.51 -4.24 -16.97
CA ALA A 197 -8.26 -3.44 -15.78
C ALA A 197 -6.77 -3.44 -15.42
N ILE A 198 -6.36 -2.46 -14.63
CA ILE A 198 -5.06 -2.42 -13.96
C ILE A 198 -5.25 -3.08 -12.59
N TYR A 199 -4.60 -4.22 -12.38
CA TYR A 199 -4.68 -4.96 -11.13
C TYR A 199 -3.63 -4.49 -10.14
N TYR A 200 -4.04 -4.34 -8.89
CA TYR A 200 -3.14 -3.95 -7.82
C TYR A 200 -3.43 -4.71 -6.52
N LEU A 201 -2.41 -4.79 -5.67
CA LEU A 201 -2.50 -5.33 -4.32
C LEU A 201 -1.85 -4.35 -3.33
N ALA A 202 -2.61 -3.97 -2.30
CA ALA A 202 -2.11 -3.13 -1.21
C ALA A 202 -1.66 -4.00 -0.02
N THR A 203 -0.42 -3.82 0.43
CA THR A 203 0.17 -4.54 1.58
C THR A 203 1.05 -3.62 2.42
N ASP A 204 1.57 -4.15 3.53
CA ASP A 204 2.49 -3.43 4.42
C ASP A 204 3.95 -3.42 3.96
N SER A 205 4.31 -4.34 3.07
CA SER A 205 5.66 -4.47 2.55
C SER A 205 5.67 -5.20 1.22
N LEU A 206 6.75 -5.01 0.46
CA LEU A 206 6.99 -5.74 -0.78
C LEU A 206 7.08 -7.26 -0.53
N LYS A 207 7.67 -7.68 0.60
CA LYS A 207 7.74 -9.09 0.98
C LYS A 207 6.34 -9.71 1.12
N SER A 208 5.45 -9.02 1.84
CA SER A 208 4.07 -9.47 2.03
C SER A 208 3.30 -9.51 0.71
N ALA A 209 3.54 -8.55 -0.19
CA ALA A 209 2.91 -8.55 -1.51
C ALA A 209 3.30 -9.80 -2.31
N LYS A 210 4.60 -10.10 -2.42
CA LYS A 210 5.12 -11.24 -3.21
C LYS A 210 4.60 -12.60 -2.75
N THR A 211 4.39 -12.76 -1.45
CA THR A 211 3.95 -14.04 -0.88
C THR A 211 2.43 -14.13 -0.72
N ALA A 212 1.67 -13.11 -1.13
CA ALA A 212 0.25 -13.08 -0.91
C ALA A 212 -0.49 -14.10 -1.81
N PRO A 213 -1.43 -14.89 -1.26
CA PRO A 213 -2.17 -15.89 -2.03
C PRO A 213 -3.05 -15.30 -3.14
N PHE A 214 -3.35 -13.99 -3.08
CA PHE A 214 -4.13 -13.29 -4.10
C PHE A 214 -3.46 -13.31 -5.49
N LEU A 215 -2.14 -13.45 -5.55
CA LEU A 215 -1.35 -13.35 -6.79
C LEU A 215 -1.36 -14.62 -7.64
N GLU A 216 -1.57 -15.79 -7.03
CA GLU A 216 -1.17 -17.08 -7.58
C GLU A 216 -1.63 -17.30 -9.03
N LYS A 217 -2.94 -17.19 -9.29
CA LYS A 217 -3.49 -17.43 -10.62
C LYS A 217 -3.28 -16.26 -11.59
N LEU A 218 -3.09 -15.03 -11.10
CA LEU A 218 -2.75 -13.90 -11.96
C LEU A 218 -1.35 -14.08 -12.52
N VAL A 219 -0.38 -14.44 -11.67
CA VAL A 219 1.00 -14.74 -12.08
C VAL A 219 1.03 -15.94 -13.05
N GLN A 220 0.26 -17.00 -12.77
CA GLN A 220 0.16 -18.14 -13.71
C GLN A 220 -0.40 -17.77 -15.08
N LYS A 221 -1.28 -16.76 -15.14
CA LYS A 221 -1.84 -16.22 -16.37
C LYS A 221 -0.99 -15.11 -17.00
N ASP A 222 0.20 -14.87 -16.47
CA ASP A 222 1.09 -13.77 -16.88
C ASP A 222 0.42 -12.38 -16.79
N ILE A 223 -0.54 -12.22 -15.87
CA ILE A 223 -1.20 -10.95 -15.58
C ILE A 223 -0.37 -10.21 -14.54
N GLU A 224 0.09 -9.01 -14.91
CA GLU A 224 0.89 -8.16 -14.04
C GLU A 224 0.03 -7.53 -12.93
N VAL A 225 0.57 -7.41 -11.71
CA VAL A 225 -0.09 -6.79 -10.56
C VAL A 225 0.82 -5.74 -9.95
N LEU A 226 0.31 -4.51 -9.76
CA LEU A 226 1.02 -3.44 -9.07
C LEU A 226 1.04 -3.68 -7.55
N TYR A 227 2.19 -3.44 -6.93
CA TYR A 227 2.37 -3.53 -5.48
C TYR A 227 2.33 -2.14 -4.84
N LEU A 228 1.32 -1.93 -4.00
CA LEU A 228 1.07 -0.69 -3.27
C LEU A 228 1.49 -0.94 -1.83
N VAL A 229 2.68 -0.47 -1.47
CA VAL A 229 3.36 -0.83 -0.21
C VAL A 229 3.52 0.36 0.72
N GLU A 230 3.19 1.57 0.26
CA GLU A 230 3.19 2.76 1.12
C GLU A 230 1.77 3.05 1.65
N PRO A 231 1.64 3.57 2.88
CA PRO A 231 0.34 3.87 3.49
C PRO A 231 -0.59 4.77 2.65
N ILE A 232 -0.02 5.69 1.86
CA ILE A 232 -0.77 6.63 1.02
C ILE A 232 -1.26 6.01 -0.29
N ASP A 233 -0.68 4.88 -0.71
CA ASP A 233 -0.87 4.31 -2.05
C ASP A 233 -2.31 3.93 -2.32
N GLU A 234 -2.90 3.17 -1.40
CA GLU A 234 -4.26 2.68 -1.55
C GLU A 234 -5.27 3.82 -1.61
N VAL A 235 -5.12 4.83 -0.75
CA VAL A 235 -5.98 6.03 -0.76
C VAL A 235 -5.79 6.82 -2.06
N ALA A 236 -4.55 6.97 -2.53
CA ALA A 236 -4.26 7.65 -3.79
C ALA A 236 -4.91 6.95 -4.98
N ILE A 237 -4.72 5.63 -5.12
CA ILE A 237 -5.31 4.84 -6.21
C ILE A 237 -6.84 4.83 -6.14
N GLN A 238 -7.45 4.74 -4.95
CA GLN A 238 -8.91 4.79 -4.79
C GLN A 238 -9.53 6.14 -5.25
N ASN A 239 -8.77 7.23 -5.20
CA ASN A 239 -9.21 8.53 -5.72
C ASN A 239 -9.06 8.64 -7.25
N LEU A 240 -8.31 7.74 -7.89
CA LEU A 240 -8.18 7.68 -9.34
C LEU A 240 -9.27 6.79 -9.94
N GLN A 241 -9.99 7.31 -10.95
CA GLN A 241 -11.05 6.56 -11.61
C GLN A 241 -10.50 5.54 -12.63
N THR A 242 -9.67 6.03 -13.56
CA THR A 242 -9.15 5.24 -14.68
C THR A 242 -7.81 5.78 -15.15
N TYR A 243 -6.99 4.93 -15.74
CA TYR A 243 -5.82 5.30 -16.52
C TYR A 243 -5.91 4.68 -17.92
N LYS A 244 -5.78 5.50 -18.97
CA LYS A 244 -5.99 5.06 -20.37
C LYS A 244 -7.25 4.18 -20.54
N GLU A 245 -8.36 4.64 -19.95
CA GLU A 245 -9.68 3.96 -19.95
C GLU A 245 -9.75 2.63 -19.17
N LYS A 246 -8.65 2.19 -18.54
CA LYS A 246 -8.59 1.01 -17.66
C LYS A 246 -8.88 1.41 -16.22
N LYS A 247 -9.77 0.68 -15.55
CA LYS A 247 -10.05 0.87 -14.12
C LYS A 247 -8.96 0.23 -13.26
N PHE A 248 -8.71 0.78 -12.08
CA PHE A 248 -7.90 0.14 -11.05
C PHE A 248 -8.76 -0.88 -10.29
N VAL A 249 -8.26 -2.11 -10.13
CA VAL A 249 -8.96 -3.22 -9.46
C VAL A 249 -8.07 -3.82 -8.39
N ASP A 250 -8.57 -3.82 -7.15
CA ASP A 250 -7.93 -4.44 -6.00
C ASP A 250 -8.12 -5.96 -6.04
N ILE A 251 -7.04 -6.71 -6.18
CA ILE A 251 -7.09 -8.18 -6.23
C ILE A 251 -7.28 -8.83 -4.86
N SER A 252 -7.39 -8.06 -3.77
CA SER A 252 -7.77 -8.55 -2.43
C SER A 252 -9.27 -8.46 -2.17
N LYS A 253 -10.04 -7.90 -3.10
CA LYS A 253 -11.50 -7.75 -3.00
C LYS A 253 -12.27 -8.84 -3.75
N GLU A 254 -13.53 -9.02 -3.39
CA GLU A 254 -14.47 -9.88 -4.12
C GLU A 254 -14.74 -9.37 -5.55
N ASP A 255 -15.44 -10.18 -6.35
CA ASP A 255 -15.77 -9.89 -7.77
C ASP A 255 -14.54 -9.68 -8.67
N LEU A 256 -13.42 -10.35 -8.38
CA LEU A 256 -12.28 -10.35 -9.29
C LEU A 256 -12.61 -11.17 -10.54
N GLU A 257 -12.65 -10.52 -11.70
CA GLU A 257 -12.87 -11.14 -13.00
C GLU A 257 -11.54 -11.24 -13.76
N LEU A 258 -11.18 -12.44 -14.24
CA LEU A 258 -9.92 -12.66 -14.96
C LEU A 258 -10.08 -12.81 -16.48
N GLY A 259 -11.29 -12.62 -17.01
CA GLY A 259 -11.58 -12.57 -18.46
C GLY A 259 -11.58 -13.91 -19.22
N ASP A 260 -10.77 -14.88 -18.78
CA ASP A 260 -10.65 -16.22 -19.39
C ASP A 260 -10.98 -17.30 -18.36
N GLU A 261 -12.24 -17.38 -17.97
CA GLU A 261 -12.70 -18.35 -16.97
C GLU A 261 -13.31 -19.56 -17.67
N ASP A 262 -12.90 -20.77 -17.25
CA ASP A 262 -13.54 -22.01 -17.69
C ASP A 262 -14.90 -22.11 -17.00
N GLU A 263 -15.93 -21.59 -17.65
CA GLU A 263 -17.30 -21.54 -17.11
C GLU A 263 -17.87 -22.93 -16.78
N VAL A 264 -17.40 -23.97 -17.47
CA VAL A 264 -17.84 -25.35 -17.23
C VAL A 264 -17.24 -25.84 -15.92
N LYS A 265 -15.89 -25.77 -15.79
CA LYS A 265 -15.21 -26.16 -14.55
C LYS A 265 -15.73 -25.35 -13.36
N GLU A 266 -15.92 -24.04 -13.51
CA GLU A 266 -16.43 -23.20 -12.42
C GLU A 266 -17.83 -23.63 -11.96
N ARG A 267 -18.69 -24.04 -12.89
CA ARG A 267 -20.04 -24.53 -12.56
C ARG A 267 -19.98 -25.89 -11.86
N GLU A 268 -19.11 -26.79 -12.31
CA GLU A 268 -18.89 -28.10 -11.70
C GLU A 268 -18.34 -27.97 -10.28
N ASP A 269 -17.26 -27.20 -10.09
CA ASP A 269 -16.66 -26.94 -8.79
C ASP A 269 -17.68 -26.31 -7.82
N LYS A 270 -18.46 -25.33 -8.29
CA LYS A 270 -19.52 -24.71 -7.48
C LYS A 270 -20.57 -25.74 -7.04
N GLN A 271 -20.97 -26.65 -7.92
CA GLN A 271 -21.95 -27.69 -7.57
C GLN A 271 -21.38 -28.71 -6.59
N GLU A 272 -20.14 -29.17 -6.82
CA GLU A 272 -19.49 -30.19 -6.00
C GLU A 272 -19.19 -29.70 -4.57
N PHE A 273 -18.75 -28.45 -4.44
CA PHE A 273 -18.29 -27.88 -3.17
C PHE A 273 -19.33 -26.98 -2.48
N ASN A 274 -20.55 -26.86 -3.01
CA ASN A 274 -21.60 -26.04 -2.38
C ASN A 274 -21.89 -26.47 -0.93
N LEU A 275 -22.03 -27.79 -0.73
CA LEU A 275 -22.26 -28.36 0.61
C LEU A 275 -21.12 -28.04 1.58
N LEU A 276 -19.86 -28.10 1.11
CA LEU A 276 -18.71 -27.75 1.91
C LEU A 276 -18.73 -26.26 2.28
N CYS A 277 -19.01 -25.38 1.33
CA CYS A 277 -19.11 -23.94 1.58
C CYS A 277 -20.15 -23.64 2.66
N ASP A 278 -21.34 -24.23 2.57
CA ASP A 278 -22.41 -24.07 3.57
C ASP A 278 -22.00 -24.60 4.95
N TRP A 279 -21.33 -25.77 4.99
CA TRP A 279 -20.84 -26.38 6.22
C TRP A 279 -19.75 -25.53 6.91
N ILE A 280 -18.77 -25.03 6.15
CA ILE A 280 -17.74 -24.12 6.66
C ILE A 280 -18.38 -22.83 7.16
N LYS A 281 -19.34 -22.28 6.41
CA LYS A 281 -20.06 -21.06 6.80
C LYS A 281 -20.82 -21.24 8.11
N GLN A 282 -21.43 -22.40 8.32
CA GLN A 282 -22.12 -22.75 9.57
C GLN A 282 -21.14 -22.82 10.74
N GLN A 283 -19.97 -23.44 10.56
CA GLN A 283 -18.92 -23.53 11.59
C GLN A 283 -18.35 -22.15 11.96
N LEU A 284 -18.06 -21.31 10.95
CA LEU A 284 -17.46 -20.00 11.16
C LEU A 284 -18.45 -18.93 11.62
N GLY A 285 -19.76 -19.17 11.45
CA GLY A 285 -20.82 -18.27 11.92
C GLY A 285 -20.64 -16.85 11.39
N ASP A 286 -20.59 -15.87 12.30
CA ASP A 286 -20.49 -14.45 11.96
C ASP A 286 -19.07 -13.98 11.59
N LYS A 287 -18.04 -14.82 11.72
CA LYS A 287 -16.64 -14.49 11.36
C LYS A 287 -16.48 -14.16 9.87
N VAL A 288 -17.31 -14.77 9.01
CA VAL A 288 -17.31 -14.55 7.55
C VAL A 288 -18.69 -14.13 7.07
N ALA A 289 -18.79 -13.39 5.97
CA ALA A 289 -20.05 -13.12 5.29
C ALA A 289 -20.54 -14.36 4.53
N LYS A 290 -19.62 -14.98 3.79
CA LYS A 290 -19.86 -16.04 2.82
C LYS A 290 -18.61 -16.90 2.68
N VAL A 291 -18.81 -18.15 2.27
CA VAL A 291 -17.75 -19.05 1.80
C VAL A 291 -18.02 -19.37 0.33
N GLN A 292 -17.00 -19.35 -0.52
CA GLN A 292 -17.15 -19.64 -1.95
C GLN A 292 -15.91 -20.29 -2.56
N VAL A 293 -16.07 -20.92 -3.72
CA VAL A 293 -14.94 -21.40 -4.53
C VAL A 293 -14.16 -20.20 -5.08
N SER A 294 -12.84 -20.23 -4.94
CA SER A 294 -11.97 -19.16 -5.41
C SER A 294 -11.72 -19.22 -6.91
N LYS A 295 -11.61 -18.04 -7.53
CA LYS A 295 -11.12 -17.89 -8.90
C LYS A 295 -9.63 -17.56 -8.98
N ARG A 296 -9.00 -17.15 -7.88
CA ARG A 296 -7.65 -16.55 -7.82
C ARG A 296 -6.58 -17.46 -7.22
N LEU A 297 -6.98 -18.50 -6.50
CA LEU A 297 -6.06 -19.46 -5.88
C LEU A 297 -5.60 -20.53 -6.86
N SER A 298 -4.41 -21.06 -6.60
CA SER A 298 -3.85 -22.25 -7.24
C SER A 298 -3.20 -23.19 -6.23
N SER A 299 -2.27 -22.70 -5.40
CA SER A 299 -1.53 -23.51 -4.43
C SER A 299 -2.07 -23.38 -3.01
N SER A 300 -2.62 -22.22 -2.63
CA SER A 300 -3.12 -22.03 -1.27
C SER A 300 -4.48 -22.71 -1.07
N PRO A 301 -4.78 -23.26 0.13
CA PRO A 301 -6.07 -23.92 0.40
C PRO A 301 -7.24 -22.93 0.45
N CYS A 302 -7.02 -21.72 0.94
CA CYS A 302 -8.04 -20.69 1.05
C CYS A 302 -7.42 -19.30 1.22
N VAL A 303 -8.25 -18.26 1.06
CA VAL A 303 -7.89 -16.85 1.29
C VAL A 303 -9.11 -16.08 1.80
N LEU A 304 -8.88 -15.04 2.58
CA LEU A 304 -9.94 -14.10 2.98
C LEU A 304 -9.89 -12.87 2.10
N VAL A 305 -10.99 -12.63 1.37
CA VAL A 305 -11.17 -11.43 0.55
C VAL A 305 -12.05 -10.43 1.27
N SER A 306 -11.77 -9.16 1.01
CA SER A 306 -12.58 -8.06 1.51
C SER A 306 -13.83 -7.87 0.64
N GLY A 307 -14.93 -7.43 1.24
CA GLY A 307 -16.12 -7.05 0.47
C GLY A 307 -15.82 -5.89 -0.48
N LYS A 308 -16.60 -5.79 -1.57
CA LYS A 308 -16.37 -4.84 -2.67
C LYS A 308 -16.22 -3.39 -2.20
N PHE A 309 -17.11 -2.98 -1.31
CA PHE A 309 -17.17 -1.62 -0.76
C PHE A 309 -16.53 -1.50 0.64
N GLY A 310 -16.02 -2.59 1.20
CA GLY A 310 -15.37 -2.60 2.51
C GLY A 310 -13.92 -2.13 2.47
N TRP A 311 -13.34 -1.97 3.65
CA TRP A 311 -11.90 -1.79 3.82
C TRP A 311 -11.15 -3.05 3.43
N SER A 312 -10.03 -2.88 2.72
CA SER A 312 -9.03 -3.93 2.55
C SER A 312 -8.35 -4.22 3.90
N ALA A 313 -7.60 -5.32 3.98
CA ALA A 313 -6.76 -5.63 5.13
C ALA A 313 -5.76 -4.50 5.43
N ASN A 314 -5.17 -3.92 4.38
CA ASN A 314 -4.23 -2.81 4.51
C ASN A 314 -4.91 -1.53 5.03
N MET A 315 -6.09 -1.19 4.52
CA MET A 315 -6.86 -0.03 4.99
C MET A 315 -7.33 -0.21 6.43
N GLU A 316 -7.78 -1.41 6.81
CA GLU A 316 -8.17 -1.72 8.20
C GLU A 316 -6.99 -1.47 9.16
N ARG A 317 -5.79 -1.93 8.77
CA ARG A 317 -4.56 -1.71 9.53
C ARG A 317 -4.20 -0.23 9.63
N LEU A 318 -4.27 0.50 8.52
CA LEU A 318 -3.97 1.94 8.49
C LEU A 318 -4.93 2.73 9.40
N MET A 319 -6.22 2.44 9.31
CA MET A 319 -7.25 3.08 10.13
C MET A 319 -7.06 2.76 11.61
N LYS A 320 -6.78 1.50 11.97
CA LYS A 320 -6.45 1.13 13.36
C LYS A 320 -5.23 1.90 13.89
N ALA A 321 -4.21 2.13 13.07
CA ALA A 321 -3.00 2.83 13.46
C ALA A 321 -3.18 4.36 13.60
N GLN A 322 -4.08 4.96 12.80
CA GLN A 322 -4.31 6.41 12.81
C GLN A 322 -5.40 6.87 13.80
N THR A 323 -6.35 5.99 14.14
CA THR A 323 -7.51 6.42 14.93
C THR A 323 -7.23 6.36 16.43
N LEU A 324 -6.93 7.52 17.03
CA LEU A 324 -6.91 7.75 18.49
C LEU A 324 -8.32 8.05 19.08
N GLY A 325 -9.40 7.56 18.45
CA GLY A 325 -10.79 7.92 18.79
C GLY A 325 -11.81 6.79 18.59
N ASP A 326 -13.09 7.07 18.91
CA ASP A 326 -14.19 6.10 18.87
C ASP A 326 -14.53 5.66 17.43
N THR A 327 -14.20 4.40 17.12
CA THR A 327 -14.33 3.79 15.78
C THR A 327 -15.60 2.98 15.59
N SER A 328 -16.48 2.95 16.58
CA SER A 328 -17.75 2.20 16.55
C SER A 328 -18.61 2.55 15.32
N SER A 329 -18.61 3.82 14.91
CA SER A 329 -19.32 4.27 13.71
C SER A 329 -18.73 3.80 12.38
N LEU A 330 -17.48 3.32 12.35
CA LEU A 330 -16.78 2.83 11.15
C LEU A 330 -16.64 1.31 11.15
N GLU A 331 -17.14 0.63 12.17
CA GLU A 331 -17.02 -0.82 12.33
C GLU A 331 -17.76 -1.58 11.22
N PHE A 332 -18.84 -1.00 10.67
CA PHE A 332 -19.53 -1.53 9.49
C PHE A 332 -18.63 -1.56 8.22
N MET A 333 -17.60 -0.71 8.15
CA MET A 333 -16.63 -0.69 7.04
C MET A 333 -15.58 -1.79 7.14
N ARG A 334 -15.39 -2.42 8.31
CA ARG A 334 -14.66 -3.69 8.47
C ARG A 334 -15.45 -4.89 7.93
N GLY A 335 -16.33 -4.64 6.95
CA GLY A 335 -17.39 -5.53 6.50
C GLY A 335 -16.97 -6.99 6.46
N ARG A 336 -17.91 -7.87 6.83
CA ARG A 336 -17.66 -9.31 7.01
C ARG A 336 -16.91 -9.87 5.80
N ARG A 337 -15.79 -10.53 6.07
CA ARG A 337 -14.85 -11.07 5.06
C ARG A 337 -15.46 -12.27 4.34
N ILE A 338 -15.02 -12.55 3.13
CA ILE A 338 -15.46 -13.73 2.37
C ILE A 338 -14.30 -14.72 2.34
N LEU A 339 -14.55 -15.96 2.75
CA LEU A 339 -13.56 -17.03 2.66
C LEU A 339 -13.68 -17.68 1.29
N GLU A 340 -12.65 -17.54 0.46
CA GLU A 340 -12.55 -18.28 -0.79
C GLU A 340 -11.74 -19.56 -0.58
N ILE A 341 -12.23 -20.71 -1.04
CA ILE A 341 -11.56 -22.02 -0.94
C ILE A 341 -11.06 -22.50 -2.30
N ASN A 342 -9.95 -23.24 -2.29
CA ASN A 342 -9.36 -23.84 -3.48
C ASN A 342 -9.81 -25.30 -3.64
N PRO A 343 -10.67 -25.62 -4.62
CA PRO A 343 -11.21 -26.97 -4.80
C PRO A 343 -10.14 -27.99 -5.18
N ASP A 344 -9.02 -27.55 -5.75
CA ASP A 344 -7.94 -28.42 -6.19
C ASP A 344 -7.03 -28.86 -5.01
N HIS A 345 -7.07 -28.16 -3.87
CA HIS A 345 -6.17 -28.38 -2.74
C HIS A 345 -6.53 -29.63 -1.91
N PRO A 346 -5.56 -30.48 -1.51
CA PRO A 346 -5.82 -31.70 -0.73
C PRO A 346 -6.61 -31.47 0.56
N ILE A 347 -6.25 -30.45 1.36
CA ILE A 347 -6.98 -30.10 2.59
C ILE A 347 -8.47 -29.83 2.30
N ILE A 348 -8.79 -29.14 1.21
CA ILE A 348 -10.18 -28.80 0.86
C ILE A 348 -10.94 -30.04 0.39
N LYS A 349 -10.29 -30.95 -0.34
CA LYS A 349 -10.86 -32.24 -0.74
C LYS A 349 -11.14 -33.13 0.47
N ASP A 350 -10.22 -33.20 1.43
CA ASP A 350 -10.41 -33.98 2.66
C ASP A 350 -11.55 -33.39 3.52
N LEU A 351 -11.63 -32.06 3.63
CA LEU A 351 -12.76 -31.40 4.28
C LEU A 351 -14.09 -31.65 3.55
N ASN A 352 -14.10 -31.71 2.22
CA ASN A 352 -15.29 -32.08 1.44
C ASN A 352 -15.73 -33.53 1.70
N ALA A 353 -14.78 -34.45 1.88
CA ALA A 353 -15.08 -35.83 2.25
C ALA A 353 -15.61 -35.91 3.69
N ALA A 354 -14.98 -35.21 4.63
CA ALA A 354 -15.39 -35.15 6.03
C ALA A 354 -16.80 -34.57 6.17
N CYS A 355 -17.15 -33.49 5.47
CA CYS A 355 -18.48 -32.89 5.56
C CYS A 355 -19.60 -33.82 5.05
N LYS A 356 -19.29 -34.70 4.07
CA LYS A 356 -20.23 -35.68 3.51
C LYS A 356 -20.36 -36.94 4.37
N ASN A 357 -19.25 -37.44 4.91
CA ASN A 357 -19.19 -38.73 5.59
C ASN A 357 -19.34 -38.61 7.11
N GLU A 358 -18.83 -37.53 7.70
CA GLU A 358 -18.78 -37.32 9.15
C GLU A 358 -18.95 -35.82 9.51
N PRO A 359 -20.10 -35.19 9.21
CA PRO A 359 -20.33 -33.75 9.42
C PRO A 359 -20.21 -33.30 10.89
N GLY A 360 -20.27 -34.24 11.83
CA GLY A 360 -20.11 -34.02 13.26
C GLY A 360 -18.66 -34.04 13.76
N SER A 361 -17.68 -34.41 12.91
CA SER A 361 -16.28 -34.58 13.30
C SER A 361 -15.72 -33.33 13.99
N SER A 362 -15.19 -33.52 15.20
CA SER A 362 -14.61 -32.42 15.98
C SER A 362 -13.26 -31.99 15.39
N GLU A 363 -12.52 -32.94 14.82
CA GLU A 363 -11.24 -32.78 14.15
C GLU A 363 -11.41 -31.92 12.90
N ALA A 364 -12.39 -32.23 12.05
CA ALA A 364 -12.67 -31.46 10.84
C ALA A 364 -13.08 -30.02 11.15
N LYS A 365 -13.89 -29.82 12.20
CA LYS A 365 -14.28 -28.48 12.67
C LYS A 365 -13.09 -27.67 13.20
N ARG A 366 -12.22 -28.29 14.01
CA ARG A 366 -10.95 -27.67 14.47
C ARG A 366 -10.05 -27.31 13.28
N ALA A 367 -9.97 -28.17 12.26
CA ALA A 367 -9.22 -27.89 11.06
C ALA A 367 -9.77 -26.67 10.29
N VAL A 368 -11.10 -26.52 10.20
CA VAL A 368 -11.73 -25.31 9.62
C VAL A 368 -11.37 -24.04 10.40
N ASP A 369 -11.44 -24.09 11.73
CA ASP A 369 -11.09 -22.94 12.57
C ASP A 369 -9.62 -22.52 12.39
N LEU A 370 -8.69 -23.49 12.41
CA LEU A 370 -7.27 -23.21 12.16
C LEU A 370 -7.00 -22.72 10.73
N LEU A 371 -7.70 -23.29 9.75
CA LEU A 371 -7.61 -22.87 8.35
C LEU A 371 -8.04 -21.41 8.19
N TYR A 372 -9.14 -21.01 8.83
CA TYR A 372 -9.61 -19.63 8.86
C TYR A 372 -8.59 -18.69 9.53
N ASP A 373 -8.06 -19.04 10.69
CA ASP A 373 -7.10 -18.20 11.40
C ASP A 373 -5.77 -18.04 10.63
N THR A 374 -5.35 -19.11 9.93
CA THR A 374 -4.19 -19.06 9.02
C THR A 374 -4.48 -18.19 7.79
N ALA A 375 -5.71 -18.27 7.25
CA ALA A 375 -6.16 -17.43 6.15
C ALA A 375 -6.17 -15.94 6.56
N LEU A 376 -6.51 -15.60 7.80
CA LEU A 376 -6.45 -14.23 8.31
C LEU A 376 -5.07 -13.62 8.14
N ILE A 377 -4.05 -14.32 8.64
CA ILE A 377 -2.67 -13.84 8.59
C ILE A 377 -2.17 -13.76 7.15
N SER A 378 -2.34 -14.83 6.38
CA SER A 378 -1.87 -14.88 4.99
C SER A 378 -2.56 -13.86 4.07
N SER A 379 -3.77 -13.42 4.43
CA SER A 379 -4.52 -12.36 3.73
C SER A 379 -4.22 -10.95 4.25
N GLY A 380 -3.29 -10.80 5.21
CA GLY A 380 -2.84 -9.52 5.75
C GLY A 380 -3.71 -8.95 6.88
N PHE A 381 -4.68 -9.70 7.40
CA PHE A 381 -5.49 -9.29 8.53
C PHE A 381 -4.79 -9.59 9.86
N THR A 382 -5.08 -8.77 10.87
CA THR A 382 -4.63 -9.03 12.24
C THR A 382 -5.60 -9.99 12.94
N PRO A 383 -5.13 -11.13 13.47
CA PRO A 383 -5.94 -12.00 14.32
C PRO A 383 -6.39 -11.28 15.59
N ASP A 384 -7.58 -11.60 16.09
CA ASP A 384 -8.09 -11.00 17.34
C ASP A 384 -7.27 -11.42 18.56
N SER A 385 -6.83 -12.69 18.60
CA SER A 385 -5.98 -13.24 19.65
C SER A 385 -4.83 -14.07 19.06
N PRO A 386 -3.62 -13.50 18.95
CA PRO A 386 -2.43 -14.24 18.52
C PRO A 386 -2.12 -15.46 19.39
N ALA A 387 -2.42 -15.38 20.70
CA ALA A 387 -2.18 -16.47 21.65
C ALA A 387 -3.09 -17.68 21.39
N GLU A 388 -4.38 -17.45 21.08
CA GLU A 388 -5.31 -18.54 20.74
C GLU A 388 -4.90 -19.28 19.47
N LEU A 389 -4.45 -18.54 18.45
CA LEU A 389 -3.91 -19.16 17.24
C LEU A 389 -2.65 -19.99 17.54
N GLY A 390 -1.74 -19.47 18.36
CA GLY A 390 -0.57 -20.21 18.83
C GLY A 390 -0.94 -21.52 19.50
N ASN A 391 -1.92 -21.49 20.41
CA ASN A 391 -2.42 -22.69 21.10
C ASN A 391 -3.00 -23.72 20.13
N LYS A 392 -3.82 -23.30 19.16
CA LYS A 392 -4.36 -24.20 18.12
C LYS A 392 -3.25 -24.86 17.29
N ILE A 393 -2.20 -24.11 16.96
CA ILE A 393 -1.03 -24.65 16.25
C ILE A 393 -0.31 -25.67 17.14
N TYR A 394 -0.07 -25.36 18.41
CA TYR A 394 0.57 -26.28 19.35
C TYR A 394 -0.21 -27.58 19.55
N GLU A 395 -1.55 -27.51 19.66
CA GLU A 395 -2.42 -28.68 19.73
C GLU A 395 -2.30 -29.56 18.48
N MET A 396 -2.37 -28.95 17.29
CA MET A 396 -2.23 -29.69 16.03
C MET A 396 -0.83 -30.30 15.86
N MET A 397 0.21 -29.60 16.29
CA MET A 397 1.57 -30.14 16.33
C MET A 397 1.66 -31.32 17.31
N ALA A 398 1.10 -31.22 18.51
CA ALA A 398 1.11 -32.31 19.48
C ALA A 398 0.43 -33.57 18.93
N ILE A 399 -0.71 -33.42 18.24
CA ILE A 399 -1.43 -34.51 17.57
C ILE A 399 -0.58 -35.11 16.43
N ALA A 400 -0.02 -34.27 15.56
CA ALA A 400 0.76 -34.72 14.40
C ALA A 400 2.06 -35.42 14.81
N LEU A 401 2.71 -34.90 15.86
CA LEU A 401 3.93 -35.48 16.40
C LEU A 401 3.66 -36.75 17.19
N GLY A 402 2.52 -36.88 17.88
CA GLY A 402 2.00 -38.14 18.42
C GLY A 402 3.02 -38.99 19.19
N GLY A 403 3.99 -38.39 19.87
CA GLY A 403 5.07 -39.10 20.55
C GLY A 403 6.02 -39.90 19.64
N ARG A 404 6.06 -39.61 18.33
CA ARG A 404 6.83 -40.32 17.27
C ARG A 404 8.33 -40.49 17.57
N TRP A 405 8.89 -39.67 18.46
CA TRP A 405 10.29 -39.74 18.88
C TRP A 405 10.50 -40.21 20.33
N GLY A 406 9.52 -40.93 20.90
CA GLY A 406 9.63 -41.48 22.25
C GLY A 406 9.43 -40.41 23.32
N ARG A 407 8.17 -40.09 23.61
CA ARG A 407 7.84 -39.29 24.80
C ARG A 407 8.14 -40.16 26.02
N SER A 408 9.04 -39.73 26.91
CA SER A 408 9.14 -40.39 28.22
C SER A 408 7.88 -40.04 29.00
N GLU A 409 6.92 -40.96 29.06
CA GLU A 409 5.81 -40.86 30.00
C GLU A 409 6.36 -41.11 31.40
N SER A 410 6.90 -40.08 32.04
CA SER A 410 7.08 -40.07 33.48
C SER A 410 5.76 -39.62 34.11
N GLU A 411 4.96 -40.62 34.44
CA GLU A 411 3.94 -40.72 35.50
C GLU A 411 2.77 -39.71 35.52
N GLU A 412 1.60 -40.24 35.17
CA GLU A 412 0.34 -39.90 35.83
C GLU A 412 0.46 -40.15 37.34
N GLY A 413 0.51 -39.09 38.14
CA GLY A 413 0.37 -39.11 39.59
C GLY A 413 -0.59 -38.01 40.01
N GLY A 414 -1.87 -38.36 40.18
CA GLY A 414 -2.94 -37.39 40.36
C GLY A 414 -2.97 -36.69 41.71
N VAL A 415 -3.74 -35.60 41.78
CA VAL A 415 -4.52 -35.21 42.95
C VAL A 415 -5.79 -34.50 42.47
N ALA A 416 -6.94 -35.14 42.68
CA ALA A 416 -8.21 -34.44 42.83
C ALA A 416 -8.32 -33.94 44.27
N GLY A 417 -8.73 -32.68 44.47
CA GLY A 417 -9.01 -32.12 45.78
C GLY A 417 -9.43 -30.65 45.69
N GLU A 418 -10.73 -30.40 45.82
CA GLU A 418 -11.32 -29.08 46.02
C GLU A 418 -10.81 -28.42 47.32
N ALA A 419 -10.56 -27.10 47.28
CA ALA A 419 -10.83 -26.19 48.40
C ALA A 419 -10.74 -24.72 47.95
N GLU A 420 -11.83 -23.97 48.19
CA GLU A 420 -11.87 -22.52 48.19
C GLU A 420 -10.97 -21.91 49.28
N SER A 421 -10.35 -20.75 49.00
CA SER A 421 -10.40 -19.51 49.80
C SER A 421 -9.22 -18.60 49.44
N GLY A 422 -9.51 -17.30 49.30
CA GLY A 422 -8.57 -16.32 48.76
C GLY A 422 -7.48 -15.84 49.73
N ALA A 423 -6.45 -15.21 49.15
CA ALA A 423 -5.67 -14.16 49.78
C ALA A 423 -4.81 -13.43 48.72
N SER A 424 -4.95 -12.10 48.71
CA SER A 424 -3.95 -11.04 48.44
C SER A 424 -2.78 -11.28 47.46
N ILE A 425 -2.74 -10.41 46.44
CA ILE A 425 -1.61 -10.12 45.58
C ILE A 425 -0.54 -9.36 46.40
N GLU A 426 0.64 -9.97 46.57
CA GLU A 426 1.88 -9.24 46.87
C GLU A 426 2.77 -9.24 45.61
N VAL A 427 3.24 -8.05 45.27
CA VAL A 427 4.11 -7.76 44.13
C VAL A 427 5.53 -8.18 44.50
N GLY A 428 6.01 -9.27 43.90
CA GLY A 428 7.38 -9.77 44.01
C GLY A 428 8.24 -9.36 42.81
N GLU A 429 9.52 -9.08 43.08
CA GLU A 429 10.52 -8.41 42.26
C GLU A 429 10.79 -9.03 40.87
N PHE A 430 11.19 -8.16 39.94
CA PHE A 430 11.74 -8.53 38.63
C PHE A 430 12.98 -9.43 38.79
N SER A 431 12.91 -10.68 38.35
CA SER A 431 14.10 -11.52 38.16
C SER A 431 14.68 -11.31 36.76
N GLU A 432 15.99 -11.08 36.69
CA GLU A 432 16.77 -10.98 35.46
C GLU A 432 16.54 -12.20 34.55
N ALA A 433 16.35 -11.96 33.25
CA ALA A 433 16.20 -13.03 32.27
C ALA A 433 17.55 -13.75 32.08
N GLU A 434 17.60 -15.02 32.48
CA GLU A 434 18.76 -15.88 32.28
C GLU A 434 18.87 -16.25 30.78
N VAL A 435 19.98 -15.87 30.15
CA VAL A 435 20.27 -16.25 28.76
C VAL A 435 20.69 -17.72 28.74
N VAL A 436 19.79 -18.59 28.28
CA VAL A 436 20.08 -20.02 28.11
C VAL A 436 20.84 -20.21 26.79
N GLU A 437 22.08 -20.72 26.86
CA GLU A 437 22.82 -21.11 25.65
C GLU A 437 22.20 -22.35 24.98
N PRO A 438 22.15 -22.42 23.64
CA PRO A 438 21.56 -23.54 22.92
C PRO A 438 22.38 -24.82 23.17
N SER A 439 21.72 -25.85 23.70
CA SER A 439 22.33 -27.17 23.91
C SER A 439 22.75 -27.79 22.56
N GLU A 440 23.99 -28.29 22.49
CA GLU A 440 24.51 -28.96 21.29
C GLU A 440 23.65 -30.18 20.92
N VAL A 441 23.00 -30.10 19.76
CA VAL A 441 22.32 -31.23 19.13
C VAL A 441 23.39 -32.23 18.70
N ARG A 442 23.53 -33.35 19.40
CA ARG A 442 24.41 -34.44 18.98
C ARG A 442 23.85 -35.05 17.69
N MET A 443 24.49 -34.75 16.57
CA MET A 443 24.32 -35.55 15.35
C MET A 443 24.99 -36.90 15.59
N GLU A 444 24.22 -37.98 15.44
CA GLU A 444 24.77 -39.34 15.42
C GLU A 444 25.89 -39.41 14.37
N SER A 445 27.01 -40.01 14.78
CA SER A 445 28.21 -40.16 13.98
C SER A 445 27.93 -40.87 12.66
N ASP A 446 28.33 -40.22 11.56
CA ASP A 446 28.36 -40.79 10.21
C ASP A 446 29.18 -42.10 10.20
N PRO A 447 28.58 -43.26 9.87
CA PRO A 447 29.25 -44.55 9.91
C PRO A 447 30.19 -44.80 8.70
N TRP A 448 30.47 -43.79 7.87
CA TRP A 448 31.31 -43.91 6.66
C TRP A 448 32.60 -43.10 6.71
N LYS A 449 33.25 -43.03 7.89
CA LYS A 449 34.65 -42.61 8.00
C LYS A 449 35.46 -43.65 8.78
N ASP A 450 36.07 -44.57 8.03
CA ASP A 450 37.37 -45.18 8.36
C ASP A 450 38.39 -44.77 7.30
#